data_AF-A0A356HXI4-F1
#
_entry.id   AF-A0A356HXI4-F1
#
_cell.length_a   1.000
_cell.length_b   1.000
_cell.length_c   1.000
_cell.angle_alpha   90.00
_cell.angle_beta   90.00
_cell.angle_gamma   90.00
#
_symmetry.space_group_name_H-M   'P 1'
#
loop_
_entity.id
_entity.type
_entity.pdbx_description
1 polymer ?
#
loop_
_entity_poly.entity_id
_entity_poly.type
_entity_poly.pdbx_seq_one_letter_code
_entity_poly.pdbx_strand_id
1 'polypeptide(L)' 'MYREIYEDYKKLFGKEPTRIIGIAIMTDTDNTGGSAVAYYDDIVLVSN' A
#
# COMPACT_ATOMS: atom_id res chain seq x y z
N MET A 1 8.70 11.72 10.04
CA MET A 1 9.70 11.06 9.18
C MET A 1 8.97 10.56 7.95
N TYR A 2 9.19 11.15 6.78
CA TYR A 2 8.61 10.66 5.52
C TYR A 2 9.42 9.46 5.04
N ARG A 3 8.75 8.37 4.65
CA ARG A 3 9.40 7.17 4.11
C ARG A 3 9.06 7.09 2.63
N GLU A 4 10.09 7.06 1.78
CA GLU A 4 9.92 6.96 0.35
C GLU A 4 9.87 5.48 -0.07
N ILE A 5 8.65 4.96 -0.21
CA ILE A 5 8.41 3.53 -0.51
C ILE A 5 9.07 3.11 -1.83
N TYR A 6 9.16 4.03 -2.79
CA TYR A 6 9.79 3.79 -4.10
C TYR A 6 11.28 3.47 -3.97
N GLU A 7 12.03 4.25 -3.19
CA GLU A 7 13.46 4.00 -2.96
C GLU A 7 13.70 2.71 -2.16
N ASP A 8 12.81 2.41 -1.21
CA ASP A 8 12.90 1.18 -0.44
C ASP A 8 12.63 -0.07 -1.30
N TYR A 9 11.68 -0.01 -2.22
CA TYR A 9 11.46 -1.08 -3.20
C TYR A 9 12.74 -1.34 -4.00
N LYS A 10 13.37 -0.28 -4.55
CA LYS A 10 14.60 -0.43 -5.33
C LYS A 10 15.74 -1.01 -4.51
N LYS A 11 15.90 -0.60 -3.25
CA LYS A 11 16.92 -1.15 -2.34
C LYS A 11 16.68 -2.63 -2.02
N LEU A 12 15.43 -3.01 -1.76
CA LEU A 12 15.08 -4.38 -1.37
C LEU A 12 15.12 -5.36 -2.54
N PHE A 13 14.70 -4.93 -3.73
CA PHE A 13 14.51 -5.82 -4.88
C PHE A 13 15.50 -5.58 -6.03
N GLY A 14 16.34 -4.55 -5.94
CA GLY A 14 17.41 -4.26 -6.90
C GLY A 14 16.95 -3.86 -8.31
N LYS A 15 15.68 -3.47 -8.45
CA LYS A 15 15.07 -3.15 -9.75
C LYS A 15 13.95 -2.13 -9.62
N GLU A 16 13.59 -1.53 -10.76
CA GLU A 16 12.41 -0.67 -10.87
C GLU A 16 11.11 -1.46 -10.63
N PRO A 17 10.13 -0.89 -9.89
CA PRO A 17 8.79 -1.44 -9.84
C PRO A 17 8.18 -1.45 -11.24
N THR A 18 7.44 -2.51 -11.57
CA THR A 18 6.69 -2.56 -12.83
C THR A 18 5.49 -1.62 -12.79
N ARG A 19 4.87 -1.39 -13.95
CA ARG A 19 3.62 -0.63 -14.04
C ARG A 19 2.57 -1.20 -13.08
N ILE A 20 1.93 -0.32 -12.30
CA ILE A 20 0.82 -0.68 -11.43
C ILE A 20 -0.33 -1.20 -12.30
N ILE A 21 -0.84 -2.39 -11.97
CA ILE A 21 -1.98 -3.02 -12.66
C ILE A 21 -3.25 -3.07 -11.82
N GLY A 22 -3.16 -2.70 -10.54
CA GLY A 22 -4.28 -2.68 -9.61
C GLY A 22 -3.86 -2.10 -8.27
N ILE A 23 -4.84 -1.64 -7.50
CA ILE A 23 -4.67 -1.12 -6.14
C ILE A 23 -5.62 -1.94 -5.26
N ALA A 24 -5.08 -2.50 -4.18
CA ALA A 24 -5.85 -3.19 -3.17
C ALA A 24 -5.81 -2.39 -1.87
N ILE A 25 -6.97 -2.27 -1.23
CA ILE A 25 -7.11 -1.68 0.09
C ILE A 25 -7.63 -2.79 0.99
N MET A 26 -6.94 -3.03 2.10
CA MET A 26 -7.27 -4.11 3.01
C MET A 26 -7.24 -3.62 4.46
N THR A 27 -8.19 -4.12 5.25
CA THR A 27 -8.09 -4.12 6.70
C THR A 27 -7.48 -5.44 7.08
N ASP A 28 -6.27 -5.41 7.60
CA ASP A 28 -5.58 -6.63 8.01
C ASP A 28 -5.99 -7.03 9.43
N THR A 29 -6.56 -8.23 9.58
CA THR A 29 -6.87 -8.88 10.86
C THR A 29 -6.28 -10.29 10.94
N ASP A 30 -5.47 -10.71 9.97
CA ASP A 30 -5.25 -12.13 9.67
C ASP A 30 -4.29 -12.86 10.63
N ASN A 31 -3.52 -12.13 11.45
CA ASN A 31 -2.47 -12.70 12.31
C ASN A 31 -2.71 -12.59 13.82
N THR A 32 -3.87 -12.05 14.26
CA THR A 32 -4.12 -11.83 15.71
C THR A 32 -5.37 -12.54 16.24
N GLY A 33 -6.18 -13.16 15.38
CA GLY A 33 -7.50 -13.70 15.75
C GLY A 33 -8.51 -12.62 16.17
N GLY A 34 -8.15 -11.33 16.01
CA GLY A 34 -8.99 -10.19 16.31
C GLY A 34 -9.97 -9.87 15.19
N SER A 35 -10.88 -8.94 15.47
CA SER A 35 -11.77 -8.35 14.47
C SER A 35 -11.59 -6.83 14.45
N ALA A 36 -11.73 -6.25 13.27
CA ALA A 36 -11.68 -4.82 13.06
C ALA A 36 -12.82 -4.41 12.13
N VAL A 37 -13.38 -3.24 12.38
CA VAL A 37 -14.30 -2.57 11.46
C VAL A 37 -13.55 -1.38 10.87
N ALA A 38 -13.48 -1.33 9.55
CA ALA A 38 -12.94 -0.18 8.83
C ALA A 38 -13.99 0.39 7.89
N TYR A 39 -14.03 1.72 7.84
CA TYR A 39 -14.79 2.47 6.87
C TYR A 39 -13.80 3.17 5.95
N TYR A 40 -14.04 3.08 4.65
CA TYR A 40 -13.27 3.75 3.62
C TYR A 40 -14.20 4.72 2.91
N ASP A 41 -13.74 5.95 2.72
CA ASP A 41 -14.49 6.98 2.01
C ASP A 41 -13.51 7.85 1.20
N ASP A 42 -14.04 8.54 0.19
CA ASP A 42 -13.33 9.54 -0.62
C ASP A 42 -11.95 9.11 -1.17
N ILE A 43 -11.82 7.86 -1.61
CA ILE A 43 -10.59 7.38 -2.26
C ILE A 43 -10.46 8.00 -3.65
N VAL A 44 -9.46 8.86 -3.82
CA VAL A 44 -9.15 9.53 -5.09
C VAL A 44 -7.78 9.14 -5.61
N LEU A 45 -7.69 8.90 -6.92
CA LEU A 45 -6.42 8.84 -7.63
C LEU A 45 -6.17 10.21 -8.26
N VAL A 46 -5.18 10.91 -7.76
CA VAL A 46 -4.76 12.21 -8.29
C VAL A 46 -3.42 12.05 -9.01
N SER A 47 -3.32 12.67 -10.18
CA SER A 47 -2.04 12.93 -10.85
C SER A 47 -1.75 14.43 -10.77
N ASN A 48 -0.48 14.79 -10.62
CA ASN A 48 -0.02 16.16 -10.81
C ASN A 48 0.10 16.51 -12.30
#